data_AF-A0A7Y0SIE5-F1
#
_entry.id   AF-A0A7Y0SIE5-F1
#
_cell.length_a   1.000
_cell.length_b   1.000
_cell.length_c   1.000
_cell.angle_alpha   90.00
_cell.angle_beta   90.00
_cell.angle_gamma   90.00
#
_symmetry.space_group_name_H-M   'P 1'
#
loop_
_entity.id
_entity.type
_entity.pdbx_description
1 polymer ?
#
loop_
_entity_poly.entity_id
_entity_poly.type
_entity_poly.pdbx_seq_one_letter_code
_entity_poly.pdbx_strand_id
1 'polypeptide(L)'
;MSKCNCFEENLNKIKEHIKEDLPSDITEFKANWDGAAFILSGDRVPVNPKVNYEFRGTKRDGSPAKRLTKVSVRVFCSYCPFCGRKLGEEK
;
A
#
# COMPACT_ATOMS: atom_id res chain seq x y z
N MET A 1 18.98 -13.10 -12.00
CA MET A 1 18.75 -13.13 -10.54
C MET A 1 17.30 -12.72 -10.28
N SER A 2 16.64 -13.37 -9.33
CA SER A 2 15.18 -13.54 -9.24
C SER A 2 14.38 -12.26 -8.95
N LYS A 3 13.13 -12.24 -9.45
CA LYS A 3 12.09 -11.26 -9.10
C LYS A 3 11.87 -11.24 -7.58
N CYS A 4 11.61 -10.08 -7.00
CA CYS A 4 11.29 -9.96 -5.58
C CYS A 4 9.90 -10.54 -5.29
N ASN A 5 9.81 -11.52 -4.40
CA ASN A 5 8.56 -12.18 -3.95
C ASN A 5 8.23 -11.91 -2.46
N CYS A 6 8.97 -11.03 -1.78
CA CYS A 6 8.85 -10.83 -0.33
C CYS A 6 7.43 -10.47 0.14
N PHE A 7 6.65 -9.75 -0.66
CA PHE A 7 5.27 -9.40 -0.28
C PHE A 7 4.35 -10.64 -0.24
N GLU A 8 4.57 -11.61 -1.12
CA GLU A 8 3.83 -12.87 -1.13
C GLU A 8 4.24 -13.74 0.05
N GLU A 9 5.55 -13.91 0.26
CA GLU A 9 6.10 -14.69 1.37
C GLU A 9 5.65 -14.14 2.74
N ASN A 10 5.73 -12.82 2.92
CA ASN A 10 5.30 -12.20 4.18
C ASN A 10 3.78 -12.26 4.36
N LEU A 11 2.98 -12.14 3.30
CA LEU A 11 1.53 -12.31 3.40
C LEU A 11 1.15 -13.71 3.87
N ASN A 12 1.86 -14.74 3.39
CA ASN A 12 1.61 -16.12 3.80
C ASN A 12 1.96 -16.34 5.28
N LYS A 13 3.10 -15.83 5.75
CA LYS A 13 3.48 -15.87 7.18
C LYS A 13 2.46 -15.14 8.06
N ILE A 14 2.02 -13.95 7.64
CA ILE A 14 0.99 -13.18 8.35
C ILE A 14 -0.34 -13.94 8.38
N LYS A 15 -0.74 -14.60 7.28
CA LYS A 15 -1.95 -15.42 7.23
C LYS A 15 -1.89 -16.59 8.20
N GLU A 16 -0.76 -17.28 8.28
CA GLU A 16 -0.56 -18.39 9.21
C GLU A 16 -0.70 -17.90 10.65
N HIS A 17 -0.03 -16.80 11.00
CA HIS A 17 -0.11 -16.24 12.34
C HIS A 17 -1.52 -15.72 12.70
N ILE A 18 -2.19 -15.00 11.79
CA ILE A 18 -3.56 -14.53 12.04
C ILE A 18 -4.51 -15.71 12.28
N LYS A 19 -4.33 -16.84 11.57
CA LYS A 19 -5.18 -18.03 11.77
C LYS A 19 -5.06 -18.62 13.17
N GLU A 20 -3.92 -18.47 13.84
CA GLU A 20 -3.73 -18.92 15.23
C GLU A 20 -4.64 -18.17 16.20
N ASP A 21 -4.96 -16.91 15.89
CA ASP A 21 -5.79 -16.03 16.72
C ASP A 21 -7.27 -15.98 16.30
N LEU A 22 -7.64 -16.64 15.20
CA LEU A 22 -9.02 -16.63 14.71
C LEU A 22 -9.94 -17.56 15.52
N PRO A 23 -11.23 -17.20 15.68
CA PRO A 23 -12.23 -18.11 16.21
C PRO A 23 -12.30 -19.40 15.40
N SER A 24 -12.61 -20.52 16.07
CA SER A 24 -12.67 -21.85 15.45
C SER A 24 -13.83 -22.06 14.48
N ASP A 25 -14.82 -21.17 14.49
CA ASP A 25 -16.11 -21.26 13.78
C ASP A 25 -16.19 -20.37 12.54
N ILE A 26 -15.07 -20.14 11.86
CA ILE A 26 -15.02 -19.37 10.60
C ILE A 26 -15.22 -20.26 9.37
N THR A 27 -16.13 -19.85 8.48
CA THR A 27 -16.40 -20.54 7.21
C THR A 27 -15.52 -20.06 6.08
N GLU A 28 -15.03 -18.82 6.13
CA GLU A 28 -14.19 -18.21 5.11
C GLU A 28 -13.14 -17.28 5.73
N PHE A 29 -11.90 -17.37 5.23
CA PHE A 29 -10.81 -16.47 5.62
C PHE A 29 -10.06 -15.97 4.38
N LYS A 30 -9.99 -14.65 4.23
CA LYS A 30 -9.25 -14.00 3.15
C LYS A 30 -8.48 -12.80 3.70
N ALA A 31 -7.16 -12.84 3.58
CA ALA A 31 -6.30 -11.69 3.85
C ALA A 31 -5.55 -11.30 2.57
N ASN A 32 -5.54 -10.01 2.26
CA ASN A 32 -4.75 -9.44 1.17
C ASN A 32 -4.15 -8.13 1.64
N TRP A 33 -3.07 -7.75 0.98
CA TRP A 33 -2.58 -6.39 1.10
C TRP A 33 -3.59 -5.40 0.52
N ASP A 34 -3.86 -4.31 1.25
CA ASP A 34 -4.67 -3.19 0.76
C ASP A 34 -3.80 -2.17 0.00
N GLY A 35 -4.41 -1.35 -0.86
CA GLY A 35 -3.72 -0.28 -1.58
C GLY A 35 -2.94 -0.73 -2.81
N ALA A 36 -3.35 -1.85 -3.42
CA ALA A 36 -2.63 -2.43 -4.53
C ALA A 36 -2.49 -1.50 -5.75
N ALA A 37 -1.25 -1.42 -6.24
CA ALA A 37 -0.90 -0.63 -7.41
C ALA A 37 -0.47 -1.57 -8.54
N PHE A 38 -1.11 -1.42 -9.70
CA PHE A 38 -0.68 -2.11 -10.91
C PHE A 38 0.37 -1.24 -11.60
N ILE A 39 1.62 -1.69 -11.61
CA ILE A 39 2.74 -1.00 -12.26
C ILE A 39 3.08 -1.78 -13.53
N LEU A 40 3.11 -1.09 -14.67
CA LEU A 40 3.32 -1.68 -16.00
C LEU A 40 4.81 -1.97 -16.33
N SER A 41 5.74 -1.67 -15.41
CA SER A 41 7.19 -1.85 -15.58
C SER A 41 7.80 -2.67 -14.43
N GLY A 42 8.49 -3.76 -14.75
CA GLY A 42 9.40 -4.47 -13.85
C GLY A 42 8.77 -5.11 -12.60
N ASP A 43 9.56 -5.16 -11.51
CA ASP A 43 9.17 -5.78 -10.24
C ASP A 43 7.90 -5.19 -9.62
N ARG A 44 7.06 -6.07 -9.07
CA ARG A 44 5.75 -5.71 -8.52
C ARG A 44 5.83 -5.48 -7.02
N VAL A 45 5.64 -4.23 -6.60
CA VAL A 45 5.23 -3.92 -5.23
C VAL A 45 3.71 -3.85 -5.20
N PRO A 46 3.02 -4.76 -4.49
CA PRO A 46 1.57 -4.83 -4.49
C PRO A 46 0.94 -3.81 -3.56
N VAL A 47 1.67 -2.86 -2.95
CA VAL A 47 1.13 -1.79 -2.09
C VAL A 47 2.01 -0.55 -2.15
N ASN A 48 1.41 0.59 -2.50
CA ASN A 48 2.05 1.88 -2.28
C ASN A 48 1.38 2.62 -1.13
N PRO A 49 2.15 3.10 -0.13
CA PRO A 49 1.61 3.98 0.89
C PRO A 49 0.89 5.17 0.24
N LYS A 50 -0.28 5.51 0.80
CA LYS A 50 -1.15 6.58 0.32
C LYS A 50 -1.36 7.58 1.44
N VAL A 51 -1.10 8.85 1.15
CA VAL A 51 -1.39 9.97 2.06
C VAL A 51 -2.62 10.69 1.52
N ASN A 52 -3.70 10.69 2.30
CA ASN A 52 -4.89 11.48 1.99
C ASN A 52 -4.89 12.73 2.87
N TYR A 53 -5.15 13.89 2.28
CA TYR A 53 -5.32 15.14 3.03
C TYR A 53 -6.46 15.97 2.46
N GLU A 54 -7.10 16.73 3.34
CA GLU A 54 -8.24 17.56 3.00
C GLU A 54 -7.99 18.98 3.52
N PHE A 55 -8.32 19.99 2.71
CA PHE A 55 -8.13 21.38 3.08
C PHE A 55 -9.20 22.28 2.46
N ARG A 56 -9.45 23.43 3.09
CA ARG A 56 -10.20 24.54 2.48
C ARG A 56 -9.20 25.61 2.11
N GLY A 57 -9.18 26.02 0.85
CA GLY A 57 -8.40 27.20 0.46
C GLY A 57 -8.94 28.46 1.13
N THR A 58 -8.13 29.51 1.18
CA THR A 58 -8.57 30.85 1.60
C THR A 58 -8.94 31.66 0.37
N LYS A 59 -10.04 32.42 0.44
CA LYS A 59 -10.40 33.37 -0.61
C LYS A 59 -9.55 34.65 -0.48
N ARG A 60 -9.66 35.53 -1.49
CA ARG A 60 -8.99 36.85 -1.47
C ARG A 60 -9.38 37.73 -0.27
N ASP A 61 -10.58 37.55 0.26
CA ASP A 61 -11.11 38.26 1.42
C ASP A 61 -10.67 37.64 2.77
N GLY A 62 -9.82 36.61 2.76
CA GLY A 62 -9.39 35.90 3.96
C GLY A 62 -10.42 34.91 4.53
N SER A 63 -11.63 34.84 3.97
CA SER A 63 -12.63 33.86 4.39
C SER A 63 -12.30 32.46 3.86
N PRO A 64 -12.64 31.38 4.59
CA PRO A 64 -12.50 30.02 4.09
C PRO A 64 -13.35 29.79 2.83
N ALA A 65 -12.78 29.09 1.85
CA ALA A 65 -13.51 28.62 0.69
C ALA A 65 -14.62 27.65 1.14
N LYS A 66 -15.79 27.77 0.52
CA LYS A 66 -16.95 26.91 0.81
C LYS A 66 -16.66 25.44 0.51
N ARG A 67 -15.85 25.18 -0.53
CA ARG A 67 -15.52 23.83 -0.98
C ARG A 67 -14.34 23.26 -0.20
N LEU A 68 -14.53 22.05 0.33
CA LEU A 68 -13.47 21.21 0.86
C LEU A 68 -12.77 20.49 -0.30
N THR A 69 -11.46 20.64 -0.40
CA THR A 69 -10.62 19.95 -1.38
C THR A 69 -10.07 18.69 -0.75
N LYS A 70 -10.20 17.55 -1.44
CA LYS A 70 -9.64 16.26 -1.03
C LYS A 70 -8.55 15.87 -2.01
N VAL A 71 -7.38 15.54 -1.50
CA VAL A 71 -6.21 15.16 -2.30
C VAL A 71 -5.63 13.85 -1.77
N SER A 72 -5.06 13.08 -2.69
CA SER A 72 -4.39 11.82 -2.41
C SER A 72 -3.04 11.80 -3.11
N VAL A 73 -1.96 11.55 -2.37
CA VAL A 73 -0.61 11.34 -2.90
C VAL A 73 -0.20 9.89 -2.64
N ARG A 74 0.41 9.25 -3.64
CA ARG A 74 1.02 7.91 -3.50
C ARG A 74 2.53 8.07 -3.37
N VAL A 75 3.12 7.33 -2.44
CA VAL A 75 4.57 7.27 -2.26
C VAL A 75 5.08 6.00 -2.92
N PHE A 76 6.06 6.13 -3.81
CA PHE A 76 6.75 4.99 -4.40
C PHE A 76 8.01 4.68 -3.59
N CYS A 77 8.19 3.42 -3.24
CA CYS A 77 9.41 2.95 -2.60
C CYS A 77 10.41 2.52 -3.68
N SER A 78 11.67 2.98 -3.57
CA SER A 78 12.75 2.52 -4.45
C SER A 78 13.34 1.17 -4.02
N TYR A 79 13.08 0.73 -2.79
CA TYR A 79 13.59 -0.51 -2.23
C TYR A 79 12.46 -1.32 -1.58
N CYS A 80 12.58 -2.64 -1.61
CA CYS A 80 11.66 -3.53 -0.91
C CYS A 80 11.80 -3.32 0.61
N PRO A 81 10.69 -3.10 1.35
CA PRO A 81 10.75 -2.85 2.79
C PRO A 81 11.13 -4.11 3.61
N PHE A 82 11.07 -5.30 3.01
CA PHE A 82 11.38 -6.56 3.69
C PHE A 82 12.83 -7.01 3.47
N CYS A 83 13.33 -6.93 2.24
CA CYS A 83 14.67 -7.44 1.89
C CYS A 83 15.68 -6.36 1.51
N GLY A 84 15.26 -5.09 1.40
CA GLY A 84 16.14 -3.97 1.07
C GLY A 84 16.63 -3.95 -0.38
N ARG A 85 16.21 -4.88 -1.25
CA ARG A 85 16.59 -4.88 -2.68
C ARG A 85 15.94 -3.71 -3.41
N LYS A 86 16.68 -3.06 -4.31
CA LYS A 86 16.14 -2.02 -5.19
C LYS A 86 15.07 -2.59 -6.13
N LEU A 87 14.00 -1.85 -6.32
CA LEU A 87 12.84 -2.23 -7.12
C LEU A 87 13.00 -1.70 -8.55
N GLY A 88 12.66 -2.51 -9.55
CA GLY A 88 12.69 -2.09 -10.96
C GLY A 88 14.07 -2.14 -11.63
N GLU A 89 15.08 -2.72 -10.99
CA GLU A 89 16.32 -3.09 -11.70
C GLU A 89 16.08 -4.39 -12.48
N GLU A 90 15.73 -4.25 -13.77
CA GLU A 90 16.08 -5.26 -14.76
C GLU A 90 17.60 -5.16 -14.99
N LYS A 91 18.34 -6.22 -14.67
CA LYS A 91 19.70 -6.43 -15.18
C LYS A 91 19.64 -7.42 -16.32
#